data_AF-A0A926YQ35-F1
#
_entry.id   AF-A0A926YQ35-F1
#
_cell.length_a   1.000
_cell.length_b   1.000
_cell.length_c   1.000
_cell.angle_alpha   90.00
_cell.angle_beta   90.00
_cell.angle_gamma   90.00
#
_symmetry.space_group_name_H-M   'P 1'
#
loop_
_entity.id
_entity.type
_entity.pdbx_description
1 polymer ?
#
loop_
_entity_poly.entity_id
_entity_poly.type
_entity_poly.pdbx_seq_one_letter_code
_entity_poly.pdbx_strand_id
1 'polypeptide(L)'
;METKDPHFLVDHQSVASLVTQLHEYFKNSHSHYEVERSTLMSKLHDVEGDVEQTLLQEIRKLEAEISLFGVLSDSLSIADRVLHARTVMNELGLDNPIYRMHYDEDSKQAS
;
A
#
# COMPACT_ATOMS: atom_id res chain seq x y z
N MET A 1 23.30 15.20 22.04
CA MET A 1 22.38 14.04 22.04
C MET A 1 22.82 13.16 20.88
N GLU A 2 23.32 11.96 21.14
CA GLU A 2 23.57 10.99 20.07
C GLU A 2 22.22 10.52 19.53
N THR A 3 21.97 10.80 18.26
CA THR A 3 20.84 10.24 17.53
C THR A 3 21.12 8.75 17.33
N LYS A 4 20.35 7.89 18.01
CA LYS A 4 20.36 6.46 17.68
C LYS A 4 19.90 6.32 16.23
N ASP A 5 20.62 5.53 15.44
CA ASP A 5 20.16 5.21 14.10
C ASP A 5 18.75 4.61 14.19
N PRO A 6 17.84 4.96 13.27
CA PRO A 6 16.51 4.38 13.25
C PRO A 6 16.61 2.89 12.88
N HIS A 7 16.40 2.02 13.88
CA HIS A 7 16.34 0.57 13.69
C HIS A 7 14.87 0.16 13.65
N PHE A 8 14.43 -0.40 12.52
CA PHE A 8 13.02 -0.77 12.33
C PHE A 8 12.76 -2.28 12.56
N LEU A 9 13.77 -3.14 12.43
CA LEU A 9 13.60 -4.60 12.44
C LEU A 9 14.71 -5.31 13.23
N VAL A 10 14.34 -6.40 13.92
CA VAL A 10 15.28 -7.38 14.49
C VAL A 10 15.84 -8.18 13.31
N ASP A 11 17.17 -8.15 13.15
CA ASP A 11 18.01 -8.85 12.16
C ASP A 11 17.35 -9.41 10.87
N HIS A 12 17.81 -8.92 9.72
CA HIS A 12 17.65 -9.46 8.35
C HIS A 12 16.31 -9.31 7.62
N GLN A 13 15.31 -8.59 8.13
CA GLN A 13 14.13 -8.24 7.33
C GLN A 13 14.34 -6.94 6.54
N SER A 14 14.04 -6.97 5.23
CA SER A 14 14.02 -5.77 4.39
C SER A 14 12.72 -5.01 4.58
N VAL A 15 12.79 -3.71 4.88
CA VAL A 15 11.64 -2.81 4.98
C VAL A 15 10.81 -2.85 3.70
N ALA A 16 11.46 -2.91 2.53
CA ALA A 16 10.79 -3.03 1.24
C ALA A 16 9.95 -4.32 1.17
N SER A 17 10.51 -5.46 1.56
CA SER A 17 9.80 -6.74 1.54
C SER A 17 8.58 -6.75 2.48
N LEU A 18 8.71 -6.16 3.67
CA LEU A 18 7.58 -6.05 4.60
C LEU A 18 6.47 -5.17 4.03
N VAL A 19 6.82 -4.04 3.42
CA VAL A 19 5.85 -3.13 2.79
C VAL A 19 5.14 -3.83 1.62
N THR A 20 5.86 -4.58 0.78
CA THR A 20 5.26 -5.39 -0.29
C THR A 20 4.26 -6.41 0.28
N GLN A 21 4.64 -7.17 1.31
CA GLN A 21 3.76 -8.17 1.92
C GLN A 21 2.50 -7.54 2.54
N LEU A 22 2.65 -6.39 3.21
CA LEU A 22 1.50 -5.66 3.77
C LEU A 22 0.58 -5.11 2.67
N HIS A 23 1.14 -4.56 1.59
CA HIS A 23 0.37 -4.11 0.43
C HIS A 23 -0.44 -5.27 -0.16
N GLU A 24 0.16 -6.43 -0.38
CA GLU A 24 -0.53 -7.61 -0.89
C GLU A 24 -1.63 -8.09 0.06
N TYR A 25 -1.34 -8.14 1.37
CA TYR A 25 -2.33 -8.51 2.38
C TYR A 25 -3.56 -7.59 2.32
N PHE A 26 -3.38 -6.26 2.37
CA PHE A 26 -4.51 -5.34 2.38
C PHE A 26 -5.26 -5.29 1.05
N LYS A 27 -4.55 -5.44 -0.08
CA LYS A 27 -5.18 -5.59 -1.41
C LYS A 27 -6.07 -6.83 -1.47
N ASN A 28 -5.58 -7.96 -0.96
CA ASN A 28 -6.33 -9.21 -0.94
C ASN A 28 -7.54 -9.12 0.01
N SER A 29 -7.37 -8.51 1.18
CA SER A 29 -8.47 -8.24 2.12
C SER A 29 -9.54 -7.35 1.50
N HIS A 30 -9.14 -6.24 0.84
CA HIS A 30 -10.08 -5.37 0.11
C HIS A 30 -10.90 -6.16 -0.91
N SER A 31 -10.23 -6.95 -1.76
CA SER A 31 -10.91 -7.77 -2.77
C SER A 31 -11.84 -8.81 -2.15
N HIS A 32 -11.43 -9.46 -1.06
CA HIS A 32 -12.26 -10.42 -0.34
C HIS A 32 -13.56 -9.78 0.16
N TYR A 33 -13.47 -8.62 0.81
CA TYR A 33 -14.64 -7.93 1.33
C TYR A 33 -15.56 -7.36 0.24
N GLU A 34 -15.03 -6.97 -0.92
CA GLU A 34 -15.88 -6.59 -2.05
C GLU A 34 -16.73 -7.76 -2.59
N VAL A 35 -16.16 -8.97 -2.62
CA VAL A 35 -16.89 -10.19 -2.99
C VAL A 35 -17.96 -10.53 -1.95
N GLU A 36 -17.62 -10.42 -0.67
CA GLU A 36 -18.55 -10.64 0.43
C GLU A 36 -19.72 -9.65 0.41
N ARG A 37 -19.44 -8.35 0.23
CA ARG A 37 -20.46 -7.30 0.04
C ARG A 37 -21.39 -7.63 -1.12
N SER A 38 -20.84 -8.05 -2.26
CA SER A 38 -21.63 -8.42 -3.44
C SER A 38 -22.53 -9.63 -3.17
N THR A 39 -22.05 -10.58 -2.39
CA THR A 39 -22.83 -11.75 -1.96
C THR A 39 -23.98 -11.35 -1.03
N LEU A 40 -23.74 -10.47 -0.06
CA LEU A 40 -24.79 -9.97 0.84
C LEU A 40 -25.83 -9.12 0.10
N MET A 41 -25.40 -8.29 -0.85
CA MET A 41 -26.30 -7.51 -1.70
C MET A 41 -27.22 -8.39 -2.54
N SER A 42 -26.71 -9.51 -3.06
CA SER A 42 -27.54 -10.49 -3.78
C SER A 42 -28.63 -11.07 -2.87
N LYS A 43 -28.29 -11.42 -1.63
CA LYS A 43 -29.25 -11.96 -0.64
C LYS A 43 -30.32 -10.95 -0.22
N LEU A 44 -30.02 -9.64 -0.30
CA LEU A 44 -30.95 -8.58 0.05
C LEU A 44 -32.21 -8.59 -0.85
N HIS A 45 -32.12 -9.11 -2.07
CA HIS A 45 -33.25 -9.12 -3.01
C HIS A 45 -34.39 -10.07 -2.59
N ASP A 46 -34.09 -11.07 -1.76
CA ASP A 46 -35.01 -12.17 -1.44
C ASP A 46 -35.53 -12.14 0.01
N VAL A 47 -35.29 -11.05 0.75
CA VAL A 47 -35.55 -10.95 2.19
C VAL A 47 -36.27 -9.64 2.54
N GLU A 48 -37.18 -9.72 3.51
CA GLU A 48 -37.97 -8.58 3.99
C GLU A 48 -37.97 -8.52 5.53
N GLY A 49 -38.22 -7.34 6.09
CA GLY A 49 -38.42 -7.15 7.53
C GLY A 49 -37.12 -7.16 8.33
N ASP A 50 -37.13 -7.78 9.51
CA ASP A 50 -35.98 -7.75 10.45
C ASP A 50 -34.70 -8.37 9.85
N VAL A 51 -34.85 -9.33 8.94
CA VAL A 51 -33.72 -9.96 8.24
C VAL A 51 -33.06 -9.00 7.27
N GLU A 52 -33.85 -8.20 6.54
CA GLU A 52 -33.35 -7.15 5.65
C GLU A 52 -32.55 -6.10 6.43
N GLN A 53 -33.07 -5.63 7.57
CA GLN A 53 -32.36 -4.65 8.40
C GLN A 53 -31.03 -5.19 8.93
N THR A 54 -30.99 -6.46 9.32
CA THR A 54 -29.77 -7.12 9.80
C THR A 54 -28.71 -7.18 8.69
N LEU A 55 -29.11 -7.58 7.48
CA LEU A 55 -28.23 -7.62 6.31
C LEU A 55 -27.71 -6.24 5.93
N LEU A 56 -28.55 -5.20 5.97
CA LEU A 56 -28.13 -3.82 5.72
C LEU A 56 -27.09 -3.34 6.74
N GLN A 57 -27.20 -3.74 8.01
CA GLN A 57 -26.19 -3.41 9.01
C GLN A 57 -24.86 -4.14 8.77
N GLU A 58 -24.92 -5.40 8.36
CA GLU A 58 -23.74 -6.19 8.03
C GLU A 58 -23.00 -5.62 6.81
N ILE A 59 -23.74 -5.28 5.76
CA ILE A 59 -23.25 -4.57 4.58
C ILE A 59 -22.54 -3.27 4.97
N ARG A 60 -23.13 -2.44 5.84
CA ARG A 60 -22.50 -1.17 6.25
C ARG A 60 -21.18 -1.37 6.99
N LYS A 61 -21.08 -2.43 7.82
CA LYS A 61 -19.82 -2.79 8.48
C LYS A 61 -18.77 -3.20 7.45
N LEU A 62 -19.16 -4.02 6.49
CA LEU A 62 -18.30 -4.43 5.37
C LEU A 62 -17.81 -3.22 4.55
N GLU A 63 -18.67 -2.25 4.28
CA GLU A 63 -18.27 -1.02 3.56
C GLU A 63 -17.20 -0.22 4.31
N ALA A 64 -17.27 -0.17 5.64
CA ALA A 64 -16.24 0.48 6.46
C ALA A 64 -14.90 -0.27 6.36
N GLU A 65 -14.91 -1.60 6.42
CA GLU A 65 -13.71 -2.43 6.26
C GLU A 65 -13.11 -2.29 4.85
N ILE A 66 -13.94 -2.35 3.80
CA ILE A 66 -13.51 -2.12 2.41
C ILE A 66 -12.82 -0.76 2.29
N SER A 67 -13.43 0.30 2.82
CA SER A 67 -12.84 1.63 2.77
C SER A 67 -11.48 1.69 3.48
N LEU A 68 -11.37 1.10 4.67
CA LEU A 68 -10.12 1.05 5.42
C LEU A 68 -9.03 0.29 4.65
N PHE A 69 -9.33 -0.91 4.16
CA PHE A 69 -8.37 -1.73 3.43
C PHE A 69 -7.96 -1.14 2.08
N GLY A 70 -8.86 -0.41 1.42
CA GLY A 70 -8.55 0.34 0.21
C GLY A 70 -7.51 1.43 0.48
N VAL A 71 -7.75 2.27 1.50
CA VAL A 71 -6.80 3.33 1.88
C VAL A 71 -5.44 2.78 2.29
N LEU A 72 -5.40 1.68 3.07
CA LEU A 72 -4.16 1.03 3.48
C LEU A 72 -3.40 0.44 2.28
N SER A 73 -4.10 -0.25 1.38
CA SER A 73 -3.55 -0.81 0.16
C SER A 73 -2.94 0.29 -0.72
N ASP A 74 -3.66 1.38 -0.97
CA ASP A 74 -3.18 2.49 -1.81
C ASP A 74 -1.96 3.17 -1.21
N SER A 75 -1.98 3.42 0.10
CA SER A 75 -0.86 4.04 0.83
C SER A 75 0.40 3.18 0.73
N LEU A 76 0.26 1.86 0.89
CA LEU A 76 1.38 0.94 0.81
C LEU A 76 1.83 0.70 -0.64
N SER A 77 0.95 0.80 -1.63
CA SER A 77 1.33 0.79 -3.05
C SER A 77 2.29 1.95 -3.37
N ILE A 78 2.03 3.14 -2.82
CA ILE A 78 2.91 4.31 -2.96
C ILE A 78 4.25 4.05 -2.25
N ALA A 79 4.20 3.57 -1.00
CA ALA A 79 5.42 3.28 -0.23
C ALA A 79 6.29 2.22 -0.91
N ASP A 80 5.68 1.14 -1.42
CA ASP A 80 6.33 0.05 -2.14
C ASP A 80 7.07 0.58 -3.38
N ARG A 81 6.42 1.41 -4.20
CA ARG A 81 7.05 2.04 -5.37
C ARG A 81 8.25 2.90 -5.00
N VAL A 82 8.16 3.69 -3.93
CA VAL A 82 9.27 4.55 -3.47
C VAL A 82 10.43 3.70 -2.96
N LEU A 83 10.15 2.65 -2.19
CA LEU A 83 11.17 1.75 -1.63
C LEU A 83 11.86 0.92 -2.72
N HIS A 84 11.12 0.43 -3.72
CA HIS A 84 11.69 -0.26 -4.87
C HIS A 84 12.51 0.67 -5.75
N ALA A 85 12.02 1.88 -6.05
CA ALA A 85 12.80 2.88 -6.79
C ALA A 85 14.12 3.20 -6.08
N ARG A 86 14.09 3.38 -4.75
CA ARG A 86 15.31 3.57 -3.96
C ARG A 86 16.25 2.37 -4.05
N THR A 87 15.73 1.15 -3.92
CA THR A 87 16.55 -0.07 -4.05
C THR A 87 17.22 -0.12 -5.42
N VAL A 88 16.47 0.13 -6.49
CA VAL A 88 16.99 0.17 -7.87
C VAL A 88 18.05 1.24 -8.06
N MET A 89 17.86 2.47 -7.54
CA MET A 89 18.87 3.52 -7.67
C MET A 89 20.16 3.19 -6.90
N ASN A 90 20.06 2.50 -5.76
CA ASN A 90 21.22 2.00 -5.01
C ASN A 90 21.94 0.89 -5.79
N GLU A 91 21.21 -0.07 -6.36
CA GLU A 91 21.78 -1.17 -7.14
C GLU A 91 22.43 -0.71 -8.45
N LEU A 92 21.82 0.27 -9.14
CA LEU A 92 22.36 0.88 -10.36
C LEU A 92 23.51 1.87 -10.07
N GLY A 93 23.81 2.14 -8.79
CA GLY A 93 24.82 3.11 -8.40
C GLY A 93 24.49 4.56 -8.77
N LEU A 94 23.25 4.87 -9.15
CA LEU A 94 22.80 6.23 -9.47
C LEU A 94 22.80 7.16 -8.25
N ASP A 95 22.80 6.57 -7.06
CA ASP A 95 22.94 7.25 -5.77
C ASP A 95 24.40 7.65 -5.47
N ASN A 96 25.35 7.20 -6.30
CA ASN A 96 26.76 7.52 -6.15
C ASN A 96 27.04 8.94 -6.67
N PRO A 97 27.72 9.81 -5.90
CA PRO A 97 28.04 11.18 -6.29
C PRO A 97 28.80 11.30 -7.62
N ILE A 98 29.46 10.24 -8.11
CA ILE A 98 30.09 10.20 -9.44
C ILE A 98 29.06 10.36 -10.57
N TYR A 99 27.85 9.79 -10.42
CA TYR A 99 26.79 9.91 -11.44
C TYR A 99 25.93 11.18 -11.28
N ARG A 100 25.98 11.86 -10.13
CA ARG A 100 25.36 13.19 -9.96
C ARG A 100 26.01 14.26 -10.84
N MET A 101 27.30 14.15 -11.12
CA MET A 101 28.02 15.19 -11.90
C MET A 101 27.64 15.24 -13.38
N HIS A 102 27.08 14.17 -13.95
CA HIS A 102 26.74 14.15 -15.38
C HIS A 102 25.39 14.81 -15.72
N TYR A 103 24.52 15.10 -14.76
CA TYR A 103 23.25 15.81 -15.01
C TYR A 103 23.34 17.33 -14.85
N ASP A 104 24.33 17.85 -14.11
CA ASP A 104 24.50 19.29 -13.92
C ASP A 104 25.29 19.95 -15.07
N GLU A 105 26.08 19.19 -15.85
CA GLU A 105 26.90 19.75 -16.93
C GLU A 105 26.08 20.12 -18.19
N ASP A 106 25.01 19.39 -18.51
CA ASP A 106 24.16 19.71 -19.68
C ASP A 106 23.30 20.96 -19.48
N SER A 107 23.04 21.36 -18.23
CA SER A 107 22.29 22.59 -17.92
C SER A 107 23.13 23.86 -18.02
N LYS A 108 24.46 23.75 -18.09
CA LYS A 108 25.40 24.89 -18.16
C LYS A 108 25.97 25.19 -19.54
N GLN A 109 25.71 24.35 -20.55
CA GLN A 109 26.11 24.62 -21.95
C GLN A 109 25.02 25.28 -22.79
N ALA A 110 23.85 25.59 -22.22
CA ALA A 110 22.75 26.29 -22.90
C ALA A 110 22.49 27.70 -22.34
N SER A 111 23.54 28.48 -22.06
CA SER A 111 23.46 29.92 -21.78
C SER A 111 24.53 30.69 -22.53
#